data_AF-A0AA44EH13-F1
#
_entry.id   AF-A0AA44EH13-F1
#
_cell.length_a   1.000
_cell.length_b   1.000
_cell.length_c   1.000
_cell.angle_alpha   90.00
_cell.angle_beta   90.00
_cell.angle_gamma   90.00
#
_symmetry.space_group_name_H-M   'P 1'
#
loop_
_entity.id
_entity.type
_entity.pdbx_description
1 polymer ?
#
loop_
_entity_poly.entity_id
_entity_poly.type
_entity_poly.pdbx_seq_one_letter_code
_entity_poly.pdbx_strand_id
1 'polypeptide(L)'
;MTTPERELPNTYWAWIGSYGDESPFYYKIHSPVVMLEFDHHSGVFLTNDEPRKCHVHTIARTPNGNDYGRELLRLYLATQDPPIVPGDLKVDVSEVQAIKDKWHL
;
A
#
# COMPACT_ATOMS: atom_id res chain seq x y z
N MET A 1 2.52 21.03 -0.43
CA MET A 1 2.76 19.70 0.15
C MET A 1 2.64 19.83 1.66
N THR A 2 1.82 19.00 2.31
CA THR A 2 1.71 18.99 3.78
C THR A 2 2.90 18.21 4.36
N THR A 3 3.36 18.56 5.57
CA THR A 3 4.49 17.89 6.23
C THR A 3 3.99 16.94 7.32
N PRO A 4 4.76 15.92 7.70
CA PRO A 4 4.41 15.02 8.80
C PRO A 4 4.05 15.74 10.09
N GLU A 5 4.80 16.78 10.45
CA GLU A 5 4.60 17.55 11.69
C GLU A 5 3.24 18.26 11.70
N ARG A 6 2.77 18.72 10.54
CA ARG A 6 1.45 19.37 10.39
C ARG A 6 0.29 18.39 10.49
N GLU A 7 0.50 17.15 10.07
CA GLU A 7 -0.53 16.11 10.03
C GLU A 7 -0.53 15.19 11.26
N LEU A 8 0.32 15.45 12.26
CA LEU A 8 0.30 14.72 13.54
C LEU A 8 -1.10 14.65 14.18
N PRO A 9 -1.93 15.72 14.20
CA PRO A 9 -3.28 15.65 14.74
C PRO A 9 -4.21 14.69 13.98
N ASN A 10 -3.91 14.41 12.71
CA ASN A 10 -4.65 13.50 11.83
C ASN A 10 -3.93 12.15 11.68
N THR A 11 -2.99 11.83 12.57
CA THR A 11 -2.23 10.58 12.54
C THR A 11 -2.76 9.62 13.60
N TYR A 12 -3.13 8.43 13.15
CA TYR A 12 -3.76 7.41 13.97
C TYR A 12 -2.85 6.18 14.09
N TRP A 13 -2.84 5.58 15.26
CA TRP A 13 -2.13 4.35 15.53
C TRP A 13 -3.13 3.25 15.89
N ALA A 14 -2.99 2.09 15.25
CA ALA A 14 -3.74 0.88 15.55
C ALA A 14 -2.77 -0.25 15.93
N TRP A 15 -3.19 -1.08 16.88
CA TRP A 15 -2.42 -2.19 17.43
C TRP A 15 -3.32 -3.41 17.61
N ILE A 16 -2.81 -4.58 17.24
CA ILE A 16 -3.45 -5.88 17.50
C ILE A 16 -2.37 -6.87 17.98
N GLY A 17 -2.68 -7.62 19.03
CA GLY A 17 -1.80 -8.65 19.59
C GLY A 17 -1.29 -8.32 20.99
N SER A 18 -0.53 -9.26 21.55
CA SER A 18 0.05 -9.14 22.89
C SER A 18 1.33 -8.31 22.86
N TYR A 19 1.75 -7.80 24.02
CA TYR A 19 2.87 -6.87 24.19
C TYR A 19 4.10 -7.49 24.88
N GLY A 20 4.14 -8.82 25.03
CA GLY A 20 5.30 -9.52 25.60
C GLY A 20 6.45 -9.64 24.61
N ASP A 21 7.67 -9.81 25.10
CA ASP A 21 8.90 -9.85 24.28
C ASP A 21 8.85 -10.87 23.14
N GLU A 22 8.18 -12.00 23.35
CA GLU A 22 8.05 -13.09 22.37
C GLU A 22 6.69 -13.09 21.64
N SER A 23 5.84 -12.12 21.91
CA SER A 23 4.49 -12.06 21.33
C SER A 23 4.52 -11.57 19.88
N PRO A 24 3.85 -12.26 18.93
CA PRO A 24 3.58 -11.68 17.62
C PRO A 24 2.57 -10.53 17.79
N PHE A 25 2.71 -9.53 16.93
CA PHE A 25 1.86 -8.35 16.94
C PHE A 25 1.78 -7.72 15.56
N TYR A 26 0.73 -6.94 15.40
CA TYR A 26 0.45 -6.09 14.25
C TYR A 26 0.34 -4.64 14.71
N TYR A 27 0.90 -3.72 13.94
CA TYR A 27 0.56 -2.31 14.09
C TYR A 27 0.46 -1.59 12.75
N LYS A 28 -0.31 -0.51 12.77
CA LYS A 28 -0.45 0.40 11.64
C LYS A 28 -0.44 1.84 12.12
N ILE A 29 0.35 2.67 11.46
CA ILE A 29 0.32 4.12 11.57
C ILE A 29 -0.32 4.66 10.29
N HIS A 30 -1.40 5.42 10.43
CA HIS A 30 -2.14 5.96 9.30
C HIS A 30 -2.25 7.47 9.43
N SER A 31 -1.70 8.18 8.46
CA SER A 31 -1.64 9.63 8.36
C SER A 31 -1.97 10.05 6.93
N PRO A 32 -2.53 11.25 6.70
CA PRO A 32 -2.71 11.80 5.36
C PRO A 32 -1.43 11.83 4.52
N VAL A 33 -0.25 11.88 5.17
CA VAL A 33 1.04 11.92 4.49
C VAL A 33 1.83 10.62 4.55
N VAL A 34 1.46 9.65 5.39
CA VAL A 34 2.17 8.37 5.44
C VAL A 34 1.27 7.26 5.97
N MET A 35 1.38 6.08 5.40
CA MET A 35 0.87 4.85 5.98
C MET A 35 2.04 3.88 6.20
N LEU A 36 2.20 3.43 7.43
CA LEU A 36 3.16 2.40 7.80
C LEU A 36 2.40 1.22 8.39
N GLU A 37 2.77 0.03 8.01
CA GLU A 37 2.18 -1.21 8.50
C GLU A 37 3.28 -2.21 8.76
N PHE A 38 3.11 -2.96 9.85
CA PHE A 38 4.01 -4.00 10.29
C PHE A 38 3.18 -5.17 10.81
N ASP A 39 3.55 -6.38 10.41
CA ASP A 39 2.79 -7.57 10.71
C ASP A 39 3.66 -8.82 10.90
N HIS A 40 3.38 -9.58 11.96
CA HIS A 40 3.82 -10.96 12.12
C HIS A 40 2.70 -11.88 11.64
N HIS A 41 2.71 -12.21 10.35
CA HIS A 41 1.64 -13.00 9.74
C HIS A 41 1.85 -14.52 9.92
N SER A 42 0.78 -15.30 9.79
CA SER A 42 0.90 -16.75 9.61
C SER A 42 1.55 -17.09 8.27
N GLY A 43 2.18 -18.26 8.18
CA GLY A 43 2.90 -18.68 6.99
C GLY A 43 1.96 -18.96 5.83
N VAL A 44 2.11 -18.22 4.73
CA VAL A 44 1.57 -18.62 3.41
C VAL A 44 2.59 -19.47 2.66
N PHE A 45 3.87 -19.10 2.74
CA PHE A 45 5.02 -19.84 2.19
C PHE A 45 5.93 -20.45 3.25
N LEU A 46 5.69 -20.10 4.52
CA LEU A 46 6.42 -20.62 5.68
C LEU A 46 5.57 -21.66 6.38
N THR A 47 6.20 -22.49 7.21
CA THR A 47 5.54 -23.64 7.86
C THR A 47 4.88 -23.29 9.20
N ASN A 48 4.77 -22.01 9.57
CA ASN A 48 4.11 -21.60 10.81
C ASN A 48 2.61 -21.43 10.58
N ASP A 49 1.80 -22.26 11.24
CA ASP A 49 0.33 -22.18 11.13
C ASP A 49 -0.25 -20.92 11.81
N GLU A 50 0.46 -20.38 12.79
CA GLU A 50 0.07 -19.19 13.57
C GLU A 50 1.09 -18.05 13.42
N PRO A 51 0.69 -16.79 13.68
CA PRO A 51 1.61 -15.65 13.83
C PRO A 51 2.83 -15.97 14.70
N ARG A 52 4.04 -15.60 14.22
CA ARG A 52 5.32 -15.85 14.89
C ARG A 52 6.34 -14.75 14.57
N LYS A 53 7.27 -14.48 15.49
CA LYS A 53 8.40 -13.56 15.31
C LYS A 53 9.57 -14.17 14.51
N CYS A 54 9.27 -15.01 13.52
CA CYS A 54 10.26 -15.60 12.62
C CYS A 54 10.33 -14.89 11.26
N HIS A 55 9.33 -14.07 10.94
CA HIS A 55 9.24 -13.31 9.70
C HIS A 55 8.34 -12.08 9.92
N VAL A 56 8.57 -11.02 9.15
CA VAL A 56 7.78 -9.78 9.23
C VAL A 56 7.38 -9.33 7.83
N HIS A 57 6.15 -8.84 7.71
CA HIS A 57 5.70 -8.06 6.57
C HIS A 57 5.67 -6.59 6.96
N THR A 58 6.17 -5.73 6.08
CA THR A 58 6.14 -4.30 6.29
C THR A 58 5.67 -3.59 5.04
N ILE A 59 4.79 -2.62 5.18
CA ILE A 59 4.38 -1.74 4.09
C ILE A 59 4.69 -0.30 4.53
N ALA A 60 5.45 0.41 3.70
CA ALA A 60 5.65 1.84 3.84
C ALA A 60 5.10 2.56 2.61
N ARG A 61 4.33 3.61 2.86
CA ARG A 61 3.48 4.27 1.88
C ARG A 61 3.52 5.77 2.15
N THR A 62 4.23 6.55 1.33
CA THR A 62 4.33 8.03 1.44
C THR A 62 3.47 8.69 0.36
N PRO A 63 2.95 9.90 0.57
CA PRO A 63 1.67 10.27 0.00
C PRO A 63 1.78 10.72 -1.45
N ASN A 64 0.86 10.18 -2.25
CA ASN A 64 -0.07 11.01 -3.00
C ASN A 64 -1.50 10.48 -2.81
N GLY A 65 -2.08 10.72 -1.62
CA GLY A 65 -3.52 10.53 -1.37
C GLY A 65 -4.04 9.10 -1.57
N ASN A 66 -3.28 8.08 -1.13
CA ASN A 66 -3.59 6.65 -1.34
C ASN A 66 -3.54 6.14 -2.80
N ASP A 67 -3.07 6.94 -3.76
CA ASP A 67 -3.12 6.57 -5.17
C ASP A 67 -1.73 6.41 -5.83
N TYR A 68 -1.02 5.39 -5.36
CA TYR A 68 0.30 4.99 -5.84
C TYR A 68 0.31 4.72 -7.35
N GLY A 69 -0.77 4.13 -7.87
CA GLY A 69 -0.96 3.88 -9.29
C GLY A 69 -0.95 5.17 -10.09
N ARG A 70 -1.77 6.17 -9.72
CA ARG A 70 -1.83 7.44 -10.47
C ARG A 70 -0.57 8.27 -10.34
N GLU A 71 0.13 8.28 -9.20
CA GLU A 71 1.36 9.06 -9.11
C GLU A 71 2.51 8.43 -9.90
N LEU A 72 2.69 7.10 -9.81
CA LEU A 72 3.68 6.40 -10.64
C LEU A 72 3.36 6.56 -12.12
N LEU A 73 2.08 6.46 -12.49
CA LEU A 73 1.61 6.71 -13.84
C LEU A 73 1.89 8.16 -14.25
N ARG A 74 1.60 9.15 -13.41
CA ARG A 74 1.89 10.57 -13.69
C ARG A 74 3.38 10.79 -13.94
N LEU A 75 4.24 10.20 -13.11
CA LEU A 75 5.69 10.28 -13.27
C LEU A 75 6.15 9.61 -14.57
N TYR A 76 5.66 8.42 -14.88
CA TYR A 76 5.98 7.70 -16.12
C TYR A 76 5.51 8.44 -17.38
N LEU A 77 4.30 9.00 -17.36
CA LEU A 77 3.76 9.74 -18.50
C LEU A 77 4.56 11.03 -18.75
N ALA A 78 5.12 11.63 -17.70
CA ALA A 78 6.01 12.78 -17.81
C ALA A 78 7.39 12.44 -18.39
N THR A 79 7.81 11.16 -18.43
CA THR A 79 9.07 10.74 -19.08
C THR A 79 8.91 10.37 -20.55
N GLN A 80 7.70 10.40 -21.10
CA GLN A 80 7.46 10.13 -22.52
C GLN A 80 7.85 11.34 -23.38
N ASP A 81 8.15 11.09 -24.66
CA ASP A 81 8.44 12.15 -25.64
C ASP A 81 7.50 12.03 -26.86
N PRO A 82 6.51 12.92 -27.02
CA PRO A 82 6.22 14.04 -26.12
C PRO A 82 5.61 13.57 -24.79
N PRO A 83 5.69 14.38 -23.71
CA PRO A 83 5.06 14.06 -22.44
C PRO A 83 3.56 13.85 -22.61
N ILE A 84 3.04 12.77 -22.03
CA ILE A 84 1.61 12.45 -22.09
C ILE A 84 0.93 13.08 -20.88
N VAL A 85 -0.15 13.82 -21.11
CA VAL A 85 -0.97 14.38 -20.04
C VAL A 85 -1.96 13.30 -19.58
N PRO A 86 -2.19 13.07 -18.26
CA PRO A 86 -3.07 11.98 -17.81
C PRO A 86 -4.49 11.99 -18.40
N GLY A 87 -5.02 13.17 -18.74
CA GLY A 87 -6.32 13.30 -19.41
C GLY A 87 -6.35 12.78 -20.85
N ASP A 88 -5.19 12.66 -21.49
CA ASP A 88 -5.02 12.15 -22.86
C ASP A 88 -4.75 10.65 -22.88
N LEU A 89 -4.68 10.01 -21.71
CA LEU A 89 -4.44 8.59 -21.60
C LEU A 89 -5.65 7.81 -22.13
N LYS A 90 -5.54 7.32 -23.36
CA LYS A 90 -6.47 6.35 -23.90
C LYS A 90 -6.08 4.98 -23.38
N VAL A 91 -6.68 4.58 -22.26
CA VAL A 91 -6.56 3.20 -21.77
C VAL A 91 -7.45 2.33 -22.63
N ASP A 92 -6.84 1.44 -23.42
CA ASP A 92 -7.58 0.36 -24.05
C ASP A 92 -7.96 -0.66 -22.96
N VAL A 93 -9.26 -0.68 -22.64
CA VAL A 93 -9.83 -1.57 -21.63
C VAL A 93 -10.35 -2.88 -22.22
N SER A 94 -10.15 -3.13 -23.51
CA SER A 94 -10.62 -4.35 -24.16
C SER A 94 -10.02 -5.61 -23.52
N GLU A 95 -8.75 -5.56 -23.11
CA GLU A 95 -8.10 -6.64 -22.37
C GLU A 95 -8.64 -6.79 -20.93
N VAL A 96 -9.02 -5.67 -20.29
CA VAL A 96 -9.63 -5.71 -18.94
C VAL A 96 -10.99 -6.38 -18.99
N GLN A 97 -11.77 -6.13 -20.04
CA GLN A 97 -13.06 -6.81 -20.24
C GLN A 97 -12.85 -8.30 -20.48
N ALA A 98 -11.88 -8.69 -21.30
CA ALA A 98 -11.54 -10.10 -21.54
C ALA A 98 -11.10 -10.82 -20.24
N ILE A 99 -10.39 -10.13 -19.34
CA ILE A 99 -10.05 -10.65 -18.01
C ILE A 99 -11.31 -10.82 -17.16
N LYS A 100 -12.19 -9.80 -17.07
CA LYS A 100 -13.43 -9.91 -16.30
C LYS A 100 -14.31 -11.07 -16.79
N ASP A 101 -14.45 -11.21 -18.10
CA ASP A 101 -15.23 -12.27 -18.71
C ASP A 101 -14.62 -13.67 -18.44
N LYS A 102 -13.29 -13.78 -18.49
CA LYS A 102 -12.55 -15.02 -18.22
C LYS A 102 -12.60 -15.45 -16.75
N TRP A 103 -12.59 -14.48 -15.83
CA TRP A 103 -12.51 -14.74 -14.38
C TRP A 103 -13.84 -14.56 -13.64
N HIS A 104 -14.93 -14.23 -14.36
CA HIS A 104 -16.27 -13.99 -13.81
C HIS A 104 -16.33 -12.93 -12.71
N LEU A 105 -15.61 -11.82 -12.91
CA LEU A 105 -15.55 -10.65 -12.01
C LEU A 105 -16.51 -9.53 -12.44
#